data_AF-A0A6B1DDU5-F1
#
_entry.id   AF-A0A6B1DDU5-F1
#
_cell.length_a   1.000
_cell.length_b   1.000
_cell.length_c   1.000
_cell.angle_alpha   90.00
_cell.angle_beta   90.00
_cell.angle_gamma   90.00
#
_symmetry.space_group_name_H-M   'P 1'
#
loop_
_entity.id
_entity.type
_entity.pdbx_description
1 polymer ?
#
loop_
_entity_poly.entity_id
_entity_poly.type
_entity_poly.pdbx_seq_one_letter_code
_entity_poly.pdbx_strand_id
1 'polypeptide(L)'
;MPGFLGIERISLGPWQALERAIQRFLIHAGFDDVRLVGGTGDGGADVVANLQERTWVIQSKYRSRNQAIGAKVVDEVAVAIGRYGAEVAVVATNASFSKDAMQRAERLEMDIGTRICLWDGTVLLERFRKLQQYASQRNEPRPYQEQAITAINSKIMCGGDKGLLLMATGLGKTRVAAGVIEQWINDRPENEILLIAPSLDLVPQLEASLWPYLPKSVATHVLVGSEKPSFQGGVTVATFQSMLNRGADERERFGLVVVDEAHHAPANGFRQLLSELAPRFVLGMTATPWRGDERRLEDIFDAPTYTVSIVEGMQLGYLAAVDYRMMVDTINWDWVRQNLNSSLSIKELNRRLFIPERDEALVSKIRQHLDCLIDPRAVVFCRSTDHADLIAGRLKSEGFAAHAFHSNLDRFVTTKILRDFRVGDVPIIVTVDMLNEGIDIPDVNLIAFLRVTHSRRIFVQQLGRGLRLSPAKTEVRVLDFVSDVRRIAAAKGLNREGESMAANQPEWQILRYPDGQIVKFESDESLSFFDEYLGDIAELEEGSDSSQLKFPTNEQF
;
A
#
# COMPACT_ATOMS: atom_id res chain seq x y z
N MET A 1 -28.81 9.57 15.16
CA MET A 1 -28.53 9.26 13.75
C MET A 1 -27.31 8.37 13.76
N PRO A 2 -27.44 7.11 13.32
CA PRO A 2 -26.32 6.18 13.26
C PRO A 2 -25.32 6.65 12.20
N GLY A 3 -24.06 6.28 12.38
CA GLY A 3 -23.00 6.57 11.42
C GLY A 3 -21.64 6.83 12.06
N PHE A 4 -20.66 7.12 11.22
CA PHE A 4 -19.26 7.17 11.66
C PHE A 4 -18.96 8.29 12.67
N LEU A 5 -19.74 9.38 12.65
CA LEU A 5 -19.70 10.48 13.62
C LEU A 5 -21.08 10.65 14.30
N GLY A 6 -21.81 9.54 14.46
CA GLY A 6 -23.11 9.50 15.14
C GLY A 6 -23.03 9.71 16.65
N ILE A 7 -24.18 9.61 17.31
CA ILE A 7 -24.31 9.81 18.77
C ILE A 7 -23.47 8.78 19.51
N GLU A 8 -23.46 7.53 19.03
CA GLU A 8 -22.71 6.42 19.58
C GLU A 8 -21.21 6.68 19.55
N ARG A 9 -20.67 7.20 18.43
CA ARG A 9 -19.25 7.55 18.31
C ARG A 9 -18.86 8.67 19.28
N ILE A 10 -19.67 9.73 19.34
CA ILE A 10 -19.39 10.89 20.20
C ILE A 10 -19.49 10.50 21.69
N SER A 11 -20.41 9.60 22.04
CA SER A 11 -20.69 9.26 23.44
C SER A 11 -19.81 8.13 23.97
N LEU A 12 -19.47 7.13 23.15
CA LEU A 12 -18.90 5.85 23.61
C LEU A 12 -17.46 5.61 23.13
N GLY A 13 -16.97 6.36 22.14
CA GLY A 13 -15.74 6.04 21.41
C GLY A 13 -14.44 6.13 22.22
N PRO A 14 -13.43 5.26 21.97
CA PRO A 14 -12.07 5.59 22.37
C PRO A 14 -11.62 6.86 21.62
N TRP A 15 -10.69 7.63 22.20
CA TRP A 15 -10.29 8.93 21.67
C TRP A 15 -9.72 8.83 20.23
N GLN A 16 -9.02 7.75 19.91
CA GLN A 16 -8.48 7.47 18.57
C GLN A 16 -9.59 7.37 17.51
N ALA A 17 -10.74 6.81 17.88
CA ALA A 17 -11.86 6.70 16.96
C ALA A 17 -12.53 8.06 16.69
N LEU A 18 -12.47 9.01 17.63
CA LEU A 18 -12.95 10.37 17.38
C LEU A 18 -12.05 11.09 16.37
N GLU A 19 -10.72 10.97 16.51
CA GLU A 19 -9.76 11.54 15.56
C GLU A 19 -10.00 11.05 14.13
N ARG A 20 -10.11 9.73 13.96
CA ARG A 20 -10.39 9.13 12.63
C ARG A 20 -11.79 9.49 12.12
N ALA A 21 -12.79 9.61 13.00
CA ALA A 21 -14.12 10.08 12.59
C ALA A 21 -14.10 11.55 12.13
N ILE A 22 -13.30 12.41 12.75
CA ILE A 22 -13.07 13.79 12.29
C ILE A 22 -12.34 13.79 10.94
N GLN A 23 -11.31 12.95 10.77
CA GLN A 23 -10.60 12.80 9.51
C GLN A 23 -11.58 12.41 8.38
N ARG A 24 -12.40 11.39 8.61
CA ARG A 24 -13.47 10.97 7.68
C ARG A 24 -14.48 12.08 7.43
N PHE A 25 -14.87 12.83 8.46
CA PHE A 25 -15.78 13.97 8.32
C PHE A 25 -15.23 15.01 7.32
N LEU A 26 -13.95 15.35 7.42
CA LEU A 26 -13.31 16.32 6.51
C LEU A 26 -13.32 15.82 5.06
N ILE A 27 -13.02 14.54 4.83
CA ILE A 27 -13.08 13.92 3.50
C ILE A 27 -14.50 14.02 2.91
N HIS A 28 -15.53 13.69 3.71
CA HIS A 28 -16.92 13.83 3.28
C HIS A 28 -17.37 15.30 3.11
N ALA A 29 -16.72 16.23 3.79
CA ALA A 29 -16.97 17.66 3.68
C ALA A 29 -16.26 18.32 2.48
N GLY A 30 -15.51 17.55 1.69
CA GLY A 30 -14.82 18.01 0.50
C GLY A 30 -13.45 18.65 0.77
N PHE A 31 -12.84 18.33 1.91
CA PHE A 31 -11.44 18.68 2.15
C PHE A 31 -10.53 17.72 1.38
N ASP A 32 -9.44 18.26 0.87
CA ASP A 32 -8.38 17.50 0.22
C ASP A 32 -7.18 17.37 1.16
N ASP A 33 -6.28 16.44 0.85
CA ASP A 33 -5.02 16.25 1.59
C ASP A 33 -5.19 16.06 3.12
N VAL A 34 -6.22 15.31 3.51
CA VAL A 34 -6.59 15.10 4.92
C VAL A 34 -5.66 14.06 5.58
N ARG A 35 -4.80 14.52 6.50
CA ARG A 35 -3.75 13.71 7.14
C ARG A 35 -3.89 13.68 8.64
N LEU A 36 -3.75 12.48 9.23
CA LEU A 36 -3.58 12.32 10.67
C LEU A 36 -2.11 12.56 11.02
N VAL A 37 -1.85 13.56 11.85
CA VAL A 37 -0.51 13.97 12.32
C VAL A 37 -0.32 13.78 13.82
N GLY A 38 -1.38 13.41 14.54
CA GLY A 38 -1.39 13.21 15.98
C GLY A 38 -0.37 12.17 16.45
N GLY A 39 0.40 12.50 17.48
CA GLY A 39 1.48 11.68 18.00
C GLY A 39 2.50 12.44 18.84
N THR A 40 3.51 11.74 19.36
CA THR A 40 4.55 12.40 20.16
C THR A 40 5.25 13.51 19.36
N GLY A 41 5.11 14.75 19.82
CA GLY A 41 5.75 15.91 19.18
C GLY A 41 4.95 16.54 18.03
N ASP A 42 3.66 16.23 17.90
CA ASP A 42 2.74 16.83 16.90
C ASP A 42 2.61 18.36 17.01
N GLY A 43 2.87 18.94 18.18
CA GLY A 43 2.82 20.39 18.37
C GLY A 43 1.41 20.97 18.38
N GLY A 44 0.41 20.18 18.76
CA GLY A 44 -0.95 20.68 18.97
C GLY A 44 -1.90 20.55 17.78
N ALA A 45 -1.64 19.61 16.88
CA ALA A 45 -2.58 19.21 15.83
C ALA A 45 -2.68 17.69 15.77
N ASP A 46 -3.90 17.17 15.57
CA ASP A 46 -4.13 15.74 15.33
C ASP A 46 -4.44 15.47 13.86
N VAL A 47 -5.09 16.43 13.17
CA VAL A 47 -5.42 16.34 11.75
C VAL A 47 -5.05 17.64 11.04
N VAL A 48 -4.49 17.53 9.83
CA VAL A 48 -4.24 18.64 8.90
C VAL A 48 -4.98 18.36 7.61
N ALA A 49 -5.60 19.37 7.01
CA ALA A 49 -6.36 19.22 5.78
C ALA A 49 -6.40 20.53 4.99
N ASN A 50 -6.68 20.46 3.69
CA ASN A 50 -6.81 21.64 2.84
C ASN A 50 -8.25 21.80 2.36
N LEU A 51 -8.75 23.03 2.33
CA LEU A 51 -10.04 23.36 1.73
C LEU A 51 -9.93 24.71 1.03
N GLN A 52 -10.20 24.73 -0.28
CA GLN A 52 -10.12 25.95 -1.10
C GLN A 52 -8.78 26.66 -0.94
N GLU A 53 -7.69 25.89 -1.09
CA GLU A 53 -6.29 26.35 -0.95
C GLU A 53 -5.87 26.79 0.46
N ARG A 54 -6.78 26.76 1.44
CA ARG A 54 -6.47 27.10 2.82
C ARG A 54 -6.07 25.87 3.61
N THR A 55 -5.01 26.01 4.41
CA THR A 55 -4.58 24.95 5.33
C THR A 55 -5.38 25.03 6.64
N TRP A 56 -5.95 23.90 7.04
CA TRP A 56 -6.70 23.74 8.30
C TRP A 56 -5.94 22.81 9.24
N VAL A 57 -5.84 23.22 10.51
CA VAL A 57 -5.35 22.36 11.60
C VAL A 57 -6.49 22.06 12.56
N ILE A 58 -6.58 20.80 12.97
CA ILE A 58 -7.61 20.33 13.88
C ILE A 58 -6.96 19.62 15.05
N GLN A 59 -7.22 20.11 16.27
CA GLN A 59 -6.95 19.42 17.52
C GLN A 59 -8.25 18.76 18.00
N SER A 60 -8.27 17.44 18.00
CA SER A 60 -9.29 16.60 18.61
C SER A 60 -8.99 16.36 20.09
N LYS A 61 -9.98 16.49 20.96
CA LYS A 61 -9.89 16.03 22.35
C LYS A 61 -11.13 15.28 22.76
N TYR A 62 -10.96 14.03 23.19
CA TYR A 62 -12.02 13.22 23.76
C TYR A 62 -12.01 13.28 25.30
N ARG A 63 -13.18 13.34 25.91
CA ARG A 63 -13.40 13.24 27.36
C ARG A 63 -14.39 12.10 27.65
N SER A 64 -13.93 11.12 28.43
CA SER A 64 -14.77 10.01 28.90
C SER A 64 -15.72 10.42 30.04
N ARG A 65 -15.49 11.58 30.67
CA ARG A 65 -16.34 12.15 31.72
C ARG A 65 -16.96 13.44 31.21
N ASN A 66 -18.10 13.82 31.75
CA ASN A 66 -18.80 15.06 31.42
C ASN A 66 -18.07 16.30 32.00
N GLN A 67 -16.85 16.52 31.55
CA GLN A 67 -15.98 17.63 31.94
C GLN A 67 -15.70 18.49 30.72
N ALA A 68 -15.90 19.80 30.86
CA ALA A 68 -15.66 20.75 29.80
C ALA A 68 -14.16 20.84 29.43
N ILE A 69 -13.89 21.13 28.15
CA ILE A 69 -12.56 21.46 27.65
C ILE A 69 -12.18 22.88 28.08
N GLY A 70 -11.03 23.02 28.73
CA GLY A 70 -10.47 24.30 29.17
C GLY A 70 -9.55 24.97 28.15
N ALA A 71 -9.12 26.19 28.46
CA ALA A 71 -8.35 27.06 27.56
C ALA A 71 -7.02 26.48 27.05
N LYS A 72 -6.38 25.58 27.80
CA LYS A 72 -5.08 24.98 27.42
C LYS A 72 -5.09 24.34 26.02
N VAL A 73 -6.18 23.69 25.63
CA VAL A 73 -6.29 23.04 24.31
C VAL A 73 -6.33 24.08 23.19
N VAL A 74 -6.84 25.28 23.48
CA VAL A 74 -6.83 26.41 22.56
C VAL A 74 -5.41 26.96 22.39
N ASP A 75 -4.62 27.00 23.47
CA ASP A 75 -3.20 27.35 23.38
C ASP A 75 -2.41 26.32 22.55
N GLU A 76 -2.70 25.02 22.72
CA GLU A 76 -2.09 23.94 21.95
C GLU A 76 -2.35 24.11 20.45
N VAL A 77 -3.62 24.33 20.03
CA VAL A 77 -3.94 24.52 18.61
C VAL A 77 -3.34 25.82 18.04
N ALA A 78 -3.20 26.86 18.87
CA ALA A 78 -2.57 28.11 18.44
C ALA A 78 -1.08 27.94 18.12
N VAL A 79 -0.38 27.05 18.84
CA VAL A 79 1.01 26.66 18.48
C VAL A 79 1.03 25.94 17.13
N ALA A 80 0.05 25.09 16.87
CA ALA A 80 -0.05 24.37 15.60
C ALA A 80 -0.27 25.30 14.40
N ILE A 81 -0.98 26.42 14.56
CA ILE A 81 -1.17 27.42 13.48
C ILE A 81 0.17 27.81 12.87
N GLY A 82 1.11 28.28 13.70
CA GLY A 82 2.43 28.71 13.21
C GLY A 82 3.28 27.55 12.69
N ARG A 83 3.18 26.37 13.31
CA ARG A 83 3.97 25.19 12.93
C ARG A 83 3.58 24.62 11.57
N TYR A 84 2.30 24.64 11.25
CA TYR A 84 1.75 24.06 10.03
C TYR A 84 1.38 25.12 8.97
N GLY A 85 1.53 26.42 9.28
CA GLY A 85 1.13 27.50 8.38
C GLY A 85 -0.37 27.53 8.13
N ALA A 86 -1.16 27.23 9.16
CA ALA A 86 -2.61 27.11 9.02
C ALA A 86 -3.30 28.46 8.93
N GLU A 87 -4.32 28.56 8.09
CA GLU A 87 -5.18 29.74 7.96
C GLU A 87 -6.49 29.60 8.75
N VAL A 88 -6.80 28.37 9.19
CA VAL A 88 -7.92 28.08 10.07
C VAL A 88 -7.52 27.01 11.07
N ALA A 89 -7.85 27.24 12.34
CA ALA A 89 -7.69 26.25 13.40
C ALA A 89 -9.06 25.79 13.91
N VAL A 90 -9.13 24.53 14.32
CA VAL A 90 -10.32 23.93 14.91
C VAL A 90 -9.95 23.16 16.17
N VAL A 91 -10.67 23.39 17.25
CA VAL A 91 -10.68 22.47 18.39
C VAL A 91 -11.98 21.65 18.32
N ALA A 92 -11.86 20.35 18.14
CA ALA A 92 -12.99 19.43 18.04
C ALA A 92 -13.05 18.52 19.27
N THR A 93 -14.23 18.32 19.84
CA THR A 93 -14.39 17.51 21.05
C THR A 93 -15.77 16.89 21.16
N ASN A 94 -15.89 15.78 21.89
CA ASN A 94 -17.18 15.21 22.28
C ASN A 94 -17.83 15.93 23.48
N ALA A 95 -17.09 16.77 24.21
CA ALA A 95 -17.55 17.49 25.39
C ALA A 95 -17.95 18.94 25.06
N SER A 96 -18.38 19.70 26.06
CA SER A 96 -18.59 21.15 25.94
C SER A 96 -17.30 21.94 26.20
N PHE A 97 -17.26 23.20 25.77
CA PHE A 97 -16.17 24.13 26.09
C PHE A 97 -16.48 24.96 27.34
N SER A 98 -15.46 25.25 28.15
CA SER A 98 -15.60 26.21 29.25
C SER A 98 -15.68 27.65 28.72
N LYS A 99 -16.23 28.57 29.53
CA LYS A 99 -16.25 30.01 29.20
C LYS A 99 -14.85 30.55 28.93
N ASP A 100 -13.87 30.13 29.74
CA ASP A 100 -12.47 30.55 29.58
C ASP A 100 -11.87 30.07 28.24
N ALA A 101 -12.24 28.87 27.78
CA ALA A 101 -11.79 28.38 26.48
C ALA A 101 -12.37 29.21 25.32
N MET A 102 -13.66 29.55 25.40
CA MET A 102 -14.31 30.42 24.41
C MET A 102 -13.67 31.81 24.36
N GLN A 103 -13.50 32.45 25.52
CA GLN A 103 -12.83 33.77 25.62
C GLN A 103 -11.36 33.72 25.22
N ARG A 104 -10.68 32.58 25.39
CA ARG A 104 -9.30 32.40 24.96
C ARG A 104 -9.20 32.30 23.44
N ALA A 105 -10.12 31.57 22.80
CA ALA A 105 -10.18 31.45 21.35
C ALA A 105 -10.43 32.81 20.69
N GLU A 106 -11.40 33.59 21.19
CA GLU A 106 -11.69 34.94 20.68
C GLU A 106 -10.48 35.89 20.79
N ARG A 107 -9.77 35.88 21.94
CA ARG A 107 -8.57 36.70 22.12
C ARG A 107 -7.44 36.30 21.18
N LEU A 108 -7.15 35.00 21.06
CA LEU A 108 -6.09 34.51 20.18
C LEU A 108 -6.42 34.76 18.70
N GLU A 109 -7.68 34.68 18.31
CA GLU A 109 -8.11 35.04 16.96
C GLU A 109 -7.84 36.52 16.66
N MET A 110 -8.07 37.43 17.62
CA MET A 110 -7.71 38.85 17.50
C MET A 110 -6.19 39.08 17.46
N ASP A 111 -5.43 38.36 18.28
CA ASP A 111 -3.98 38.54 18.41
C ASP A 111 -3.19 37.98 17.21
N ILE A 112 -3.59 36.79 16.72
CA ILE A 112 -2.89 36.04 15.66
C ILE A 112 -3.46 36.38 14.28
N GLY A 113 -4.70 36.86 14.20
CA GLY A 113 -5.41 37.11 12.94
C GLY A 113 -5.84 35.83 12.21
N THR A 114 -5.80 34.68 12.88
CA THR A 114 -6.20 33.38 12.34
C THR A 114 -7.45 32.88 13.06
N ARG A 115 -8.45 32.40 12.31
CA ARG A 115 -9.73 31.97 12.87
C ARG A 115 -9.58 30.69 13.70
N ILE A 116 -10.10 30.70 14.93
CA ILE A 116 -10.10 29.52 15.82
C ILE A 116 -11.54 29.06 16.07
N CYS A 117 -11.94 27.98 15.40
CA CYS A 117 -13.28 27.42 15.53
C CYS A 117 -13.36 26.41 16.68
N LEU A 118 -14.44 26.45 17.46
CA LEU A 118 -14.73 25.48 18.51
C LEU A 118 -15.89 24.57 18.07
N TRP A 119 -15.62 23.28 17.90
CA TRP A 119 -16.62 22.27 17.51
C TRP A 119 -16.86 21.29 18.66
N ASP A 120 -17.90 21.54 19.44
CA ASP A 120 -18.34 20.62 20.50
C ASP A 120 -19.17 19.47 19.92
N GLY A 121 -19.58 18.54 20.78
CA GLY A 121 -20.38 17.38 20.37
C GLY A 121 -21.68 17.77 19.65
N THR A 122 -22.30 18.89 20.02
CA THR A 122 -23.52 19.38 19.38
C THR A 122 -23.23 19.90 17.96
N VAL A 123 -22.21 20.74 17.83
CA VAL A 123 -21.77 21.29 16.53
C VAL A 123 -21.33 20.16 15.59
N LEU A 124 -20.59 19.16 16.09
CA LEU A 124 -20.19 18.01 15.30
C LEU A 124 -21.39 17.23 14.78
N LEU A 125 -22.40 16.94 15.62
CA LEU A 125 -23.62 16.26 15.21
C LEU A 125 -24.42 17.06 14.17
N GLU A 126 -24.55 18.37 14.35
CA GLU A 126 -25.26 19.24 13.40
C GLU A 126 -24.56 19.28 12.04
N ARG A 127 -23.23 19.41 12.04
CA ARG A 127 -22.43 19.36 10.81
C ARG A 127 -22.53 17.99 10.14
N PHE A 128 -22.47 16.90 10.91
CA PHE A 128 -22.62 15.54 10.41
C PHE A 128 -23.98 15.28 9.74
N ARG A 129 -25.07 15.85 10.29
CA ARG A 129 -26.40 15.76 9.66
C ARG A 129 -26.43 16.39 8.27
N LYS A 130 -25.73 17.50 8.07
CA LYS A 130 -25.66 18.25 6.79
C LYS A 130 -24.70 17.63 5.76
N LEU A 131 -23.87 16.68 6.18
CA LEU A 131 -22.86 16.04 5.35
C LEU A 131 -23.50 15.21 4.22
N GLN A 132 -22.83 15.11 3.06
CA GLN A 132 -23.26 14.22 1.98
C GLN A 132 -23.15 12.75 2.40
N GLN A 133 -23.95 11.88 1.78
CA GLN A 133 -23.90 10.44 2.07
C GLN A 133 -22.51 9.87 1.77
N TYR A 134 -21.93 10.20 0.62
CA TYR A 134 -20.60 9.78 0.20
C TYR A 134 -19.65 10.96 0.13
N ALA A 135 -18.35 10.69 0.15
CA ALA A 135 -17.33 11.72 -0.06
C ALA A 135 -17.34 12.20 -1.52
N SER A 136 -16.95 13.45 -1.73
CA SER A 136 -16.80 14.03 -3.08
C SER A 136 -15.70 13.32 -3.90
N GLN A 137 -14.70 12.77 -3.22
CA GLN A 137 -13.59 12.00 -3.80
C GLN A 137 -13.99 10.57 -4.21
N ARG A 138 -15.25 10.16 -4.05
CA ARG A 138 -15.75 8.85 -4.50
C ARG A 138 -15.54 8.71 -6.00
N ASN A 139 -14.77 7.71 -6.41
CA ASN A 139 -14.62 7.35 -7.82
C ASN A 139 -15.41 6.09 -8.19
N GLU A 140 -15.92 6.07 -9.42
CA GLU A 140 -16.57 4.91 -10.01
C GLU A 140 -15.55 3.80 -10.28
N PRO A 141 -15.97 2.52 -10.17
CA PRO A 141 -15.07 1.40 -10.43
C PRO A 141 -14.72 1.39 -11.93
N ARG A 142 -13.46 1.07 -12.23
CA ARG A 142 -13.01 0.84 -13.61
C ARG A 142 -13.68 -0.41 -14.17
N PRO A 143 -13.79 -0.58 -15.50
CA PRO A 143 -14.45 -1.75 -16.12
C PRO A 143 -14.04 -3.12 -15.54
N TYR A 144 -12.74 -3.39 -15.37
CA TYR A 144 -12.27 -4.64 -14.76
C TYR A 144 -12.61 -4.77 -13.27
N GLN A 145 -12.72 -3.65 -12.55
CA GLN A 145 -13.14 -3.64 -11.14
C GLN A 145 -14.63 -3.95 -11.04
N GLU A 146 -15.44 -3.41 -11.95
CA GLU A 146 -16.88 -3.70 -12.04
C GLU A 146 -17.12 -5.18 -12.38
N GLN A 147 -16.34 -5.73 -13.32
CA GLN A 147 -16.35 -7.16 -13.64
C GLN A 147 -15.98 -8.01 -12.41
N ALA A 148 -14.95 -7.62 -11.66
CA ALA A 148 -14.56 -8.32 -10.43
C ALA A 148 -15.66 -8.27 -9.36
N ILE A 149 -16.25 -7.09 -9.12
CA ILE A 149 -17.38 -6.89 -8.19
C ILE A 149 -18.56 -7.78 -8.61
N THR A 150 -18.93 -7.74 -9.88
CA THR A 150 -20.03 -8.54 -10.44
C THR A 150 -19.79 -10.03 -10.30
N ALA A 151 -18.58 -10.51 -10.58
CA ALA A 151 -18.23 -11.93 -10.46
C ALA A 151 -18.34 -12.42 -9.00
N ILE A 152 -17.82 -11.63 -8.04
CA ILE A 152 -17.89 -11.95 -6.62
C ILE A 152 -19.35 -11.95 -6.14
N ASN A 153 -20.12 -10.91 -6.47
CA ASN A 153 -21.53 -10.82 -6.07
C ASN A 153 -22.39 -11.91 -6.72
N SER A 154 -22.11 -12.30 -7.97
CA SER A 154 -22.77 -13.44 -8.60
C SER A 154 -22.49 -14.74 -7.85
N LYS A 155 -21.24 -14.97 -7.41
CA LYS A 155 -20.89 -16.14 -6.60
C LYS A 155 -21.65 -16.14 -5.26
N ILE A 156 -21.77 -15.00 -4.59
CA ILE A 156 -22.57 -14.83 -3.36
C ILE A 156 -24.05 -15.19 -3.64
N MET A 157 -24.64 -14.66 -4.71
CA MET A 157 -26.05 -14.89 -5.05
C MET A 157 -26.36 -16.33 -5.44
N CYS A 158 -25.39 -17.04 -6.03
CA CYS A 158 -25.49 -18.46 -6.35
C CYS A 158 -25.25 -19.40 -5.14
N GLY A 159 -25.11 -18.85 -3.93
CA GLY A 159 -24.94 -19.62 -2.70
C GLY A 159 -23.51 -20.08 -2.43
N GLY A 160 -22.51 -19.51 -3.11
CA GLY A 160 -21.12 -19.69 -2.74
C GLY A 160 -20.81 -19.01 -1.40
N ASP A 161 -19.91 -19.60 -0.62
CA ASP A 161 -19.51 -19.14 0.71
C ASP A 161 -18.07 -18.57 0.77
N LYS A 162 -17.32 -18.72 -0.33
CA LYS A 162 -15.91 -18.30 -0.45
C LYS A 162 -15.65 -17.60 -1.77
N GLY A 163 -14.68 -16.70 -1.80
CA GLY A 163 -14.16 -16.11 -3.02
C GLY A 163 -12.70 -15.72 -2.88
N LEU A 164 -11.97 -15.76 -4.00
CA LEU A 164 -10.57 -15.34 -4.09
C LEU A 164 -10.41 -14.32 -5.22
N LEU A 165 -9.88 -13.15 -4.88
CA LEU A 165 -9.57 -12.08 -5.81
C LEU A 165 -8.05 -11.95 -5.95
N LEU A 166 -7.54 -12.27 -7.14
CA LEU A 166 -6.13 -12.10 -7.48
C LEU A 166 -5.95 -10.85 -8.33
N MET A 167 -5.42 -9.77 -7.75
CA MET A 167 -5.30 -8.50 -8.46
C MET A 167 -3.98 -7.82 -8.16
N ALA A 168 -3.22 -7.50 -9.21
CA ALA A 168 -1.95 -6.79 -9.07
C ALA A 168 -2.06 -5.52 -8.22
N THR A 169 -1.00 -5.24 -7.46
CA THR A 169 -0.85 -3.98 -6.73
C THR A 169 -0.95 -2.78 -7.68
N GLY A 170 -1.71 -1.75 -7.29
CA GLY A 170 -1.99 -0.59 -8.15
C GLY A 170 -3.30 -0.69 -8.92
N LEU A 171 -3.94 -1.88 -9.00
CA LEU A 171 -5.24 -2.07 -9.64
C LEU A 171 -6.45 -1.83 -8.71
N GLY A 172 -6.21 -1.33 -7.50
CA GLY A 172 -7.29 -0.94 -6.59
C GLY A 172 -8.07 -2.11 -5.98
N LYS A 173 -7.39 -3.11 -5.39
CA LYS A 173 -8.02 -4.20 -4.62
C LYS A 173 -9.06 -3.68 -3.62
N THR A 174 -8.69 -2.65 -2.85
CA THR A 174 -9.58 -1.99 -1.89
C THR A 174 -10.83 -1.41 -2.56
N ARG A 175 -10.74 -0.90 -3.79
CA ARG A 175 -11.91 -0.37 -4.52
C ARG A 175 -12.91 -1.48 -4.86
N VAL A 176 -12.41 -2.66 -5.23
CA VAL A 176 -13.24 -3.84 -5.48
C VAL A 176 -13.87 -4.34 -4.18
N ALA A 177 -13.09 -4.47 -3.10
CA ALA A 177 -13.62 -4.79 -1.77
C ALA A 177 -14.72 -3.81 -1.35
N ALA A 178 -14.50 -2.51 -1.54
CA ALA A 178 -15.47 -1.49 -1.18
C ALA A 178 -16.78 -1.63 -1.97
N GLY A 179 -16.72 -2.01 -3.26
CA GLY A 179 -17.92 -2.29 -4.05
C GLY A 179 -18.70 -3.52 -3.58
N VAL A 180 -17.98 -4.59 -3.24
CA VAL A 180 -18.59 -5.80 -2.64
C VAL A 180 -19.22 -5.46 -1.28
N ILE A 181 -18.53 -4.68 -0.45
CA ILE A 181 -19.02 -4.21 0.86
C ILE A 181 -20.26 -3.32 0.69
N GLU A 182 -20.26 -2.38 -0.25
CA GLU A 182 -21.39 -1.50 -0.52
C GLU A 182 -22.63 -2.32 -0.91
N GLN A 183 -22.49 -3.27 -1.84
CA GLN A 183 -23.58 -4.16 -2.22
C GLN A 183 -24.04 -5.04 -1.05
N TRP A 184 -23.10 -5.58 -0.26
CA TRP A 184 -23.44 -6.37 0.93
C TRP A 184 -24.27 -5.59 1.94
N ILE A 185 -23.89 -4.34 2.24
CA ILE A 185 -24.62 -3.46 3.18
C ILE A 185 -26.01 -3.14 2.65
N ASN A 186 -26.15 -2.92 1.34
CA ASN A 186 -27.45 -2.63 0.73
C ASN A 186 -28.40 -3.85 0.80
N ASP A 187 -27.87 -5.04 0.55
CA ASP A 187 -28.65 -6.28 0.57
C ASP A 187 -28.94 -6.79 2.00
N ARG A 188 -28.05 -6.51 2.95
CA ARG A 188 -28.03 -7.07 4.32
C ARG A 188 -27.60 -6.01 5.36
N PRO A 189 -28.40 -4.95 5.57
CA PRO A 189 -28.01 -3.81 6.40
C PRO A 189 -27.79 -4.15 7.87
N GLU A 190 -28.32 -5.28 8.35
CA GLU A 190 -28.14 -5.78 9.72
C GLU A 190 -26.84 -6.58 9.93
N ASN A 191 -26.15 -6.99 8.86
CA ASN A 191 -24.93 -7.79 8.99
C ASN A 191 -23.69 -6.92 9.22
N GLU A 192 -22.90 -7.28 10.24
CA GLU A 192 -21.57 -6.69 10.42
C GLU A 192 -20.56 -7.27 9.44
N ILE A 193 -19.55 -6.47 9.11
CA ILE A 193 -18.49 -6.83 8.18
C ILE A 193 -17.15 -6.78 8.91
N LEU A 194 -16.32 -7.81 8.72
CA LEU A 194 -14.95 -7.86 9.23
C LEU A 194 -13.96 -7.73 8.08
N LEU A 195 -13.03 -6.80 8.18
CA LEU A 195 -11.83 -6.75 7.35
C LEU A 195 -10.62 -7.16 8.18
N ILE A 196 -9.84 -8.09 7.64
CA ILE A 196 -8.60 -8.58 8.24
C ILE A 196 -7.42 -8.01 7.44
N ALA A 197 -6.55 -7.29 8.12
CA ALA A 197 -5.26 -6.83 7.58
C ALA A 197 -4.09 -7.62 8.21
N PRO A 198 -2.93 -7.73 7.54
CA PRO A 198 -1.83 -8.56 8.01
C PRO A 198 -1.05 -7.95 9.18
N SER A 199 -1.03 -6.62 9.32
CA SER A 199 -0.25 -5.92 10.36
C SER A 199 -1.03 -4.80 11.05
N LEU A 200 -0.55 -4.40 12.24
CA LEU A 200 -1.20 -3.35 13.06
C LEU A 200 -1.21 -1.99 12.33
N ASP A 201 -0.15 -1.66 11.61
CA ASP A 201 0.00 -0.39 10.89
C ASP A 201 -0.90 -0.29 9.65
N LEU A 202 -1.26 -1.44 9.06
CA LEU A 202 -2.13 -1.51 7.89
C LEU A 202 -3.61 -1.40 8.24
N VAL A 203 -4.03 -1.74 9.46
CA VAL A 203 -5.44 -1.64 9.88
C VAL A 203 -6.02 -0.22 9.72
N PRO A 204 -5.42 0.85 10.30
CA PRO A 204 -5.97 2.20 10.13
C PRO A 204 -5.89 2.69 8.69
N GLN A 205 -4.90 2.23 7.90
CA GLN A 205 -4.78 2.58 6.47
C GLN A 205 -5.88 1.93 5.65
N LEU A 206 -6.15 0.64 5.89
CA LEU A 206 -7.23 -0.09 5.25
C LEU A 206 -8.58 0.51 5.62
N GLU A 207 -8.80 0.85 6.90
CA GLU A 207 -10.01 1.56 7.34
C GLU A 207 -10.19 2.88 6.56
N ALA A 208 -9.15 3.72 6.53
CA ALA A 208 -9.19 5.02 5.86
C ALA A 208 -9.48 4.91 4.35
N SER A 209 -8.90 3.89 3.70
CA SER A 209 -9.06 3.65 2.27
C SER A 209 -10.48 3.25 1.85
N LEU A 210 -11.32 2.79 2.79
CA LEU A 210 -12.73 2.47 2.53
C LEU A 210 -13.64 3.69 2.61
N TRP A 211 -13.26 4.72 3.36
CA TRP A 211 -14.15 5.83 3.70
C TRP A 211 -14.79 6.55 2.51
N PRO A 212 -14.10 6.80 1.38
CA PRO A 212 -14.72 7.44 0.23
C PRO A 212 -15.91 6.66 -0.35
N TYR A 213 -15.93 5.34 -0.13
CA TYR A 213 -16.88 4.41 -0.70
C TYR A 213 -17.98 3.99 0.28
N LEU A 214 -17.87 4.34 1.56
CA LEU A 214 -18.85 4.01 2.58
C LEU A 214 -19.78 5.21 2.83
N PRO A 215 -21.10 5.00 2.92
CA PRO A 215 -22.01 6.08 3.24
C PRO A 215 -21.79 6.56 4.68
N LYS A 216 -22.15 7.81 4.98
CA LYS A 216 -21.95 8.40 6.31
C LYS A 216 -22.68 7.64 7.42
N SER A 217 -23.77 6.95 7.08
CA SER A 217 -24.56 6.09 7.97
C SER A 217 -23.83 4.82 8.42
N VAL A 218 -22.75 4.42 7.74
CA VAL A 218 -21.97 3.23 8.08
C VAL A 218 -20.80 3.62 8.97
N ALA A 219 -20.81 3.11 10.20
CA ALA A 219 -19.70 3.24 11.12
C ALA A 219 -18.53 2.33 10.71
N THR A 220 -17.31 2.79 10.97
CA THR A 220 -16.10 1.98 10.89
C THR A 220 -15.47 1.87 12.27
N HIS A 221 -14.87 0.72 12.56
CA HIS A 221 -14.26 0.39 13.85
C HIS A 221 -12.89 -0.22 13.63
N VAL A 222 -11.98 0.05 14.56
CA VAL A 222 -10.65 -0.56 14.60
C VAL A 222 -10.56 -1.50 15.80
N LEU A 223 -9.95 -2.65 15.57
CA LEU A 223 -9.66 -3.65 16.59
C LEU A 223 -8.20 -4.08 16.52
N VAL A 224 -7.34 -3.35 17.24
CA VAL A 224 -5.90 -3.66 17.35
C VAL A 224 -5.33 -3.21 18.69
N GLY A 225 -4.42 -4.00 19.25
CA GLY A 225 -3.72 -3.66 20.49
C GLY A 225 -4.68 -3.32 21.63
N SER A 226 -4.63 -2.08 22.12
CA SER A 226 -5.52 -1.57 23.16
C SER A 226 -6.83 -0.95 22.64
N GLU A 227 -6.93 -0.67 21.33
CA GLU A 227 -8.12 -0.10 20.73
C GLU A 227 -9.17 -1.18 20.44
N LYS A 228 -10.42 -0.91 20.85
CA LYS A 228 -11.55 -1.82 20.72
C LYS A 228 -12.80 -1.06 20.24
N PRO A 229 -13.69 -1.71 19.47
CA PRO A 229 -14.99 -1.14 19.15
C PRO A 229 -15.77 -0.79 20.43
N SER A 230 -16.33 0.42 20.48
CA SER A 230 -17.14 0.89 21.60
C SER A 230 -18.65 0.64 21.46
N PHE A 231 -19.07 0.25 20.25
CA PHE A 231 -20.42 -0.16 19.90
C PHE A 231 -20.34 -1.09 18.68
N GLN A 232 -21.43 -1.79 18.37
CA GLN A 232 -21.54 -2.75 17.27
C GLN A 232 -22.11 -2.12 16.00
N GLY A 233 -21.93 -2.78 14.86
CA GLY A 233 -22.53 -2.39 13.59
C GLY A 233 -21.51 -1.84 12.58
N GLY A 234 -21.86 -1.93 11.30
CA GLY A 234 -21.02 -1.44 10.20
C GLY A 234 -19.80 -2.33 9.97
N VAL A 235 -18.63 -1.69 9.83
CA VAL A 235 -17.40 -2.34 9.36
C VAL A 235 -16.34 -2.33 10.45
N THR A 236 -15.87 -3.50 10.87
CA THR A 236 -14.72 -3.64 11.78
C THR A 236 -13.48 -4.02 11.00
N VAL A 237 -12.38 -3.31 11.20
CA VAL A 237 -11.06 -3.63 10.65
C VAL A 237 -10.15 -4.09 11.77
N ALA A 238 -9.53 -5.25 11.62
CA ALA A 238 -8.72 -5.90 12.65
C ALA A 238 -7.48 -6.57 12.06
N THR A 239 -6.50 -6.87 12.90
CA THR A 239 -5.51 -7.90 12.54
C THR A 239 -6.03 -9.28 12.88
N PHE A 240 -5.48 -10.28 12.18
CA PHE A 240 -5.75 -11.69 12.46
C PHE A 240 -5.57 -12.05 13.96
N GLN A 241 -4.42 -11.66 14.54
CA GLN A 241 -4.12 -11.91 15.94
C GLN A 241 -5.08 -11.20 16.90
N SER A 242 -5.50 -9.98 16.58
CA SER A 242 -6.43 -9.23 17.42
C SER A 242 -7.80 -9.89 17.48
N MET A 243 -8.23 -10.51 16.37
CA MET A 243 -9.49 -11.26 16.32
C MET A 243 -9.39 -12.61 17.05
N LEU A 244 -8.25 -13.31 16.94
CA LEU A 244 -7.97 -14.54 17.67
C LEU A 244 -7.93 -14.38 19.21
N ASN A 245 -7.77 -13.17 19.72
CA ASN A 245 -7.76 -12.91 21.16
C ASN A 245 -9.15 -12.59 21.75
N ARG A 246 -10.22 -12.65 20.95
CA ARG A 246 -11.61 -12.39 21.40
C ARG A 246 -12.35 -13.64 21.89
N GLY A 247 -13.48 -13.45 22.56
CA GLY A 247 -14.39 -14.54 22.92
C GLY A 247 -15.20 -15.02 21.70
N ALA A 248 -15.72 -16.25 21.75
CA ALA A 248 -16.56 -16.82 20.69
C ALA A 248 -17.81 -15.97 20.40
N ASP A 249 -18.44 -15.43 21.45
CA ASP A 249 -19.65 -14.59 21.33
C ASP A 249 -19.43 -13.29 20.53
N GLU A 250 -18.19 -12.79 20.45
CA GLU A 250 -17.84 -11.60 19.64
C GLU A 250 -17.48 -11.95 18.18
N ARG A 251 -17.40 -13.26 17.85
CA ARG A 251 -16.98 -13.78 16.54
C ARG A 251 -18.16 -14.12 15.62
N GLU A 252 -19.25 -14.69 16.15
CA GLU A 252 -20.43 -15.11 15.38
C GLU A 252 -21.38 -13.95 14.99
N ARG A 253 -20.83 -12.80 14.60
CA ARG A 253 -21.63 -11.60 14.20
C ARG A 253 -21.35 -11.10 12.79
N PHE A 254 -20.28 -11.56 12.17
CA PHE A 254 -19.82 -11.05 10.88
C PHE A 254 -20.41 -11.86 9.73
N GLY A 255 -21.29 -11.24 8.95
CA GLY A 255 -21.88 -11.86 7.76
C GLY A 255 -20.87 -11.99 6.61
N LEU A 256 -19.99 -11.00 6.47
CA LEU A 256 -18.94 -10.95 5.46
C LEU A 256 -17.58 -10.77 6.13
N VAL A 257 -16.62 -11.61 5.76
CA VAL A 257 -15.21 -11.48 6.15
C VAL A 257 -14.38 -11.22 4.90
N VAL A 258 -13.66 -10.11 4.85
CA VAL A 258 -12.72 -9.80 3.78
C VAL A 258 -11.30 -9.85 4.34
N VAL A 259 -10.40 -10.55 3.65
CA VAL A 259 -9.01 -10.74 4.08
C VAL A 259 -8.11 -10.06 3.06
N ASP A 260 -7.51 -8.95 3.46
CA ASP A 260 -6.49 -8.31 2.66
C ASP A 260 -5.13 -9.01 2.84
N GLU A 261 -4.35 -9.04 1.77
CA GLU A 261 -3.13 -9.84 1.64
C GLU A 261 -3.30 -11.28 2.14
N ALA A 262 -4.30 -11.97 1.60
CA ALA A 262 -4.69 -13.33 1.96
C ALA A 262 -3.54 -14.36 1.90
N HIS A 263 -2.45 -14.09 1.18
CA HIS A 263 -1.23 -14.91 1.20
C HIS A 263 -0.54 -14.98 2.57
N HIS A 264 -0.80 -14.03 3.48
CA HIS A 264 -0.27 -14.03 4.84
C HIS A 264 -1.13 -14.86 5.81
N ALA A 265 -2.28 -15.38 5.37
CA ALA A 265 -3.17 -16.15 6.22
C ALA A 265 -2.47 -17.44 6.73
N PRO A 266 -2.20 -17.55 8.05
CA PRO A 266 -1.54 -18.73 8.60
C PRO A 266 -2.50 -19.91 8.51
N ALA A 267 -2.23 -20.88 7.64
CA ALA A 267 -3.26 -21.82 7.16
C ALA A 267 -3.95 -22.67 8.27
N ASN A 268 -3.32 -22.90 9.43
CA ASN A 268 -3.97 -23.62 10.54
C ASN A 268 -4.81 -22.69 11.43
N GLY A 269 -4.21 -21.63 11.98
CA GLY A 269 -4.93 -20.69 12.84
C GLY A 269 -6.04 -19.95 12.07
N PHE A 270 -5.81 -19.68 10.79
CA PHE A 270 -6.79 -18.99 9.95
C PHE A 270 -8.05 -19.83 9.70
N ARG A 271 -7.89 -21.13 9.44
CA ARG A 271 -9.02 -22.05 9.33
C ARG A 271 -9.81 -22.14 10.64
N GLN A 272 -9.11 -22.18 11.78
CA GLN A 272 -9.77 -22.15 13.08
C GLN A 272 -10.57 -20.85 13.24
N LEU A 273 -9.97 -19.69 12.98
CA LEU A 273 -10.68 -18.41 13.07
C LEU A 273 -11.90 -18.37 12.15
N LEU A 274 -11.78 -18.79 10.89
CA LEU A 274 -12.93 -18.82 9.97
C LEU A 274 -14.03 -19.78 10.44
N SER A 275 -13.66 -20.92 11.00
CA SER A 275 -14.62 -21.87 11.59
C SER A 275 -15.34 -21.27 12.79
N GLU A 276 -14.66 -20.46 13.60
CA GLU A 276 -15.25 -19.79 14.77
C GLU A 276 -16.07 -18.55 14.39
N LEU A 277 -15.67 -17.84 13.32
CA LEU A 277 -16.44 -16.71 12.77
C LEU A 277 -17.70 -17.18 12.05
N ALA A 278 -17.64 -18.35 11.40
CA ALA A 278 -18.69 -18.94 10.58
C ALA A 278 -19.41 -17.92 9.66
N PRO A 279 -18.68 -17.11 8.86
CA PRO A 279 -19.30 -16.07 8.06
C PRO A 279 -20.14 -16.66 6.93
N ARG A 280 -21.14 -15.90 6.48
CA ARG A 280 -21.93 -16.28 5.28
C ARG A 280 -21.08 -16.25 4.02
N PHE A 281 -20.10 -15.34 3.96
CA PHE A 281 -19.15 -15.27 2.87
C PHE A 281 -17.77 -14.83 3.35
N VAL A 282 -16.72 -15.44 2.81
CA VAL A 282 -15.34 -15.00 2.99
C VAL A 282 -14.68 -14.66 1.67
N LEU A 283 -14.12 -13.45 1.56
CA LEU A 283 -13.37 -12.97 0.40
C LEU A 283 -11.90 -12.83 0.74
N GLY A 284 -11.04 -13.65 0.14
CA GLY A 284 -9.60 -13.46 0.15
C GLY A 284 -9.17 -12.52 -0.98
N MET A 285 -8.34 -11.54 -0.70
CA MET A 285 -7.76 -10.65 -1.71
C MET A 285 -6.25 -10.67 -1.62
N THR A 286 -5.57 -10.80 -2.76
CA THR A 286 -4.12 -10.64 -2.80
C THR A 286 -3.62 -10.28 -4.18
N ALA A 287 -2.43 -9.70 -4.26
CA ALA A 287 -1.73 -9.50 -5.53
C ALA A 287 -0.90 -10.71 -5.95
N THR A 288 -0.64 -11.64 -5.03
CA THR A 288 0.34 -12.71 -5.24
C THR A 288 -0.21 -14.01 -4.69
N PRO A 289 -0.42 -15.04 -5.52
CA PRO A 289 -0.89 -16.33 -5.04
C PRO A 289 0.21 -17.11 -4.29
N TRP A 290 1.48 -16.78 -4.54
CA TRP A 290 2.62 -17.55 -4.03
C TRP A 290 2.80 -17.42 -2.53
N ARG A 291 3.06 -18.57 -1.91
CA ARG A 291 3.34 -18.70 -0.49
C ARG A 291 4.67 -19.40 -0.28
N GLY A 292 5.32 -19.12 0.85
CA GLY A 292 6.55 -19.80 1.25
C GLY A 292 6.31 -21.16 1.91
N ASP A 293 5.07 -21.44 2.33
CA ASP A 293 4.61 -22.78 2.71
C ASP A 293 3.95 -23.45 1.49
N GLU A 294 4.13 -24.76 1.32
CA GLU A 294 3.62 -25.55 0.17
C GLU A 294 2.07 -25.64 0.09
N ARG A 295 1.34 -24.73 0.76
CA ARG A 295 -0.12 -24.74 0.84
C ARG A 295 -0.73 -23.76 -0.16
N ARG A 296 -1.86 -24.16 -0.74
CA ARG A 296 -2.57 -23.40 -1.77
C ARG A 296 -3.61 -22.48 -1.13
N LEU A 297 -3.77 -21.26 -1.68
CA LEU A 297 -4.81 -20.34 -1.22
C LEU A 297 -6.21 -20.86 -1.56
N GLU A 298 -6.29 -21.63 -2.63
CA GLU A 298 -7.48 -22.29 -3.11
C GLU A 298 -8.05 -23.27 -2.07
N ASP A 299 -7.21 -23.83 -1.19
CA ASP A 299 -7.67 -24.70 -0.11
C ASP A 299 -8.44 -23.95 1.01
N ILE A 300 -8.49 -22.63 0.94
CA ILE A 300 -9.13 -21.75 1.91
C ILE A 300 -10.25 -20.95 1.25
N PHE A 301 -10.02 -20.42 0.04
CA PHE A 301 -10.89 -19.47 -0.65
C PHE A 301 -11.48 -19.98 -1.98
N ASP A 302 -11.28 -21.26 -2.30
CA ASP A 302 -11.53 -21.88 -3.62
C ASP A 302 -10.68 -21.27 -4.75
N ALA A 303 -10.91 -21.77 -5.97
CA ALA A 303 -10.31 -21.21 -7.17
C ALA A 303 -10.59 -19.69 -7.30
N PRO A 304 -9.64 -18.91 -7.88
CA PRO A 304 -9.82 -17.48 -8.13
C PRO A 304 -11.16 -17.18 -8.80
N THR A 305 -11.96 -16.35 -8.14
CA THR A 305 -13.24 -15.87 -8.67
C THR A 305 -13.02 -14.82 -9.75
N TYR A 306 -11.95 -14.03 -9.62
CA TYR A 306 -11.51 -13.08 -10.63
C TYR A 306 -10.00 -12.84 -10.50
N THR A 307 -9.32 -12.70 -11.64
CA THR A 307 -7.88 -12.47 -11.70
C THR A 307 -7.58 -11.31 -12.65
N VAL A 308 -6.69 -10.39 -12.24
CA VAL A 308 -6.05 -9.41 -13.12
C VAL A 308 -4.57 -9.32 -12.77
N SER A 309 -3.72 -9.71 -13.71
CA SER A 309 -2.27 -9.73 -13.50
C SER A 309 -1.62 -8.34 -13.65
N ILE A 310 -0.32 -8.25 -13.36
CA ILE A 310 0.46 -7.03 -13.63
C ILE A 310 0.49 -6.75 -15.13
N VAL A 311 0.76 -7.78 -15.94
CA VAL A 311 0.88 -7.66 -17.39
C VAL A 311 -0.44 -7.22 -18.01
N GLU A 312 -1.53 -7.86 -17.62
CA GLU A 312 -2.88 -7.47 -18.05
C GLU A 312 -3.21 -6.03 -17.63
N GLY A 313 -2.90 -5.66 -16.38
CA GLY A 313 -3.10 -4.31 -15.89
C GLY A 313 -2.33 -3.24 -16.67
N MET A 314 -1.11 -3.55 -17.12
CA MET A 314 -0.30 -2.66 -17.97
C MET A 314 -0.87 -2.57 -19.39
N GLN A 315 -1.25 -3.69 -19.99
CA GLN A 315 -1.81 -3.75 -21.34
C GLN A 315 -3.14 -2.99 -21.43
N LEU A 316 -4.01 -3.14 -20.45
CA LEU A 316 -5.27 -2.39 -20.35
C LEU A 316 -5.06 -0.89 -20.04
N GLY A 317 -3.81 -0.46 -19.83
CA GLY A 317 -3.46 0.93 -19.53
C GLY A 317 -3.89 1.40 -18.14
N TYR A 318 -4.16 0.47 -17.22
CA TYR A 318 -4.54 0.76 -15.84
C TYR A 318 -3.35 0.84 -14.88
N LEU A 319 -2.19 0.34 -15.32
CA LEU A 319 -0.87 0.51 -14.72
C LEU A 319 0.04 1.30 -15.67
N ALA A 320 1.04 1.96 -15.10
CA ALA A 320 2.10 2.61 -15.86
C ALA A 320 2.85 1.59 -16.72
N ALA A 321 3.37 2.05 -17.87
CA ALA A 321 4.35 1.27 -18.61
C ALA A 321 5.64 1.11 -17.78
N VAL A 322 6.47 0.14 -18.14
CA VAL A 322 7.68 -0.25 -17.42
C VAL A 322 8.80 -0.34 -18.44
N ASP A 323 9.82 0.49 -18.25
CA ASP A 323 11.12 0.34 -18.90
C ASP A 323 12.01 -0.47 -17.95
N TYR A 324 11.86 -1.79 -17.99
CA TYR A 324 12.62 -2.70 -17.12
C TYR A 324 13.95 -3.04 -17.77
N ARG A 325 15.05 -2.65 -17.12
CA ARG A 325 16.42 -2.87 -17.57
C ARG A 325 17.17 -3.76 -16.59
N MET A 326 17.53 -4.95 -17.05
CA MET A 326 18.46 -5.81 -16.32
C MET A 326 19.89 -5.40 -16.65
N MET A 327 20.57 -4.87 -15.63
CA MET A 327 21.95 -4.38 -15.66
C MET A 327 22.90 -5.55 -15.35
N VAL A 328 22.90 -6.55 -16.23
CA VAL A 328 23.69 -7.77 -16.10
C VAL A 328 24.83 -7.74 -17.12
N ASP A 329 25.75 -6.81 -16.95
CA ASP A 329 26.98 -6.69 -17.75
C ASP A 329 28.17 -7.43 -17.08
N THR A 330 27.95 -7.99 -15.90
CA THR A 330 28.99 -8.62 -15.07
C THR A 330 29.13 -10.13 -15.28
N ILE A 331 28.66 -10.69 -16.39
CA ILE A 331 28.81 -12.12 -16.67
C ILE A 331 30.30 -12.46 -16.89
N ASN A 332 30.79 -13.45 -16.15
CA ASN A 332 32.13 -13.98 -16.33
C ASN A 332 32.17 -14.94 -17.53
N TRP A 333 32.23 -14.37 -18.73
CA TRP A 333 32.25 -15.14 -19.99
C TRP A 333 33.43 -16.11 -20.09
N ASP A 334 34.59 -15.75 -19.53
CA ASP A 334 35.74 -16.66 -19.49
C ASP A 334 35.44 -17.91 -18.65
N TRP A 335 34.74 -17.74 -17.53
CA TRP A 335 34.28 -18.86 -16.72
C TRP A 335 33.20 -19.67 -17.44
N VAL A 336 32.23 -19.03 -18.10
CA VAL A 336 31.18 -19.72 -18.88
C VAL A 336 31.82 -20.63 -19.93
N ARG A 337 32.73 -20.10 -20.76
CA ARG A 337 33.43 -20.86 -21.81
C ARG A 337 34.20 -22.06 -21.27
N GLN A 338 34.74 -21.97 -20.05
CA GLN A 338 35.53 -23.04 -19.42
C GLN A 338 34.68 -24.12 -18.74
N ASN A 339 33.39 -23.88 -18.50
CA ASN A 339 32.53 -24.75 -17.69
C ASN A 339 31.26 -25.22 -18.42
N LEU A 340 31.23 -25.09 -19.75
CA LEU A 340 30.25 -25.74 -20.62
C LEU A 340 30.24 -27.25 -20.29
N ASN A 341 29.05 -27.82 -20.03
CA ASN A 341 28.80 -29.18 -19.53
C ASN A 341 28.92 -29.46 -18.01
N SER A 342 29.17 -28.45 -17.17
CA SER A 342 29.12 -28.65 -15.71
C SER A 342 27.69 -28.64 -15.18
N SER A 343 27.42 -29.44 -14.14
CA SER A 343 26.17 -29.34 -13.39
C SER A 343 26.45 -28.72 -12.03
N LEU A 344 25.83 -27.58 -11.76
CA LEU A 344 26.09 -26.77 -10.58
C LEU A 344 24.79 -26.45 -9.85
N SER A 345 24.90 -26.31 -8.53
CA SER A 345 23.82 -25.74 -7.73
C SER A 345 23.59 -24.27 -8.10
N ILE A 346 22.35 -23.78 -7.94
CA ILE A 346 22.00 -22.37 -8.18
C ILE A 346 22.93 -21.42 -7.38
N LYS A 347 23.25 -21.79 -6.14
CA LYS A 347 24.13 -21.00 -5.28
C LYS A 347 25.56 -20.91 -5.81
N GLU A 348 26.13 -22.02 -6.29
CA GLU A 348 27.48 -22.02 -6.87
C GLU A 348 27.53 -21.30 -8.20
N LEU A 349 26.47 -21.45 -9.00
CA LEU A 349 26.30 -20.75 -10.26
C LEU A 349 26.30 -19.25 -10.06
N ASN A 350 25.43 -18.72 -9.21
CA ASN A 350 25.36 -17.28 -8.91
C ASN A 350 26.72 -16.73 -8.42
N ARG A 351 27.48 -17.51 -7.63
CA ARG A 351 28.79 -17.09 -7.12
C ARG A 351 29.87 -16.99 -8.21
N ARG A 352 29.78 -17.78 -9.28
CA ARG A 352 30.83 -17.90 -10.30
C ARG A 352 30.48 -17.22 -11.62
N LEU A 353 29.19 -17.16 -11.95
CA LEU A 353 28.68 -16.59 -13.19
C LEU A 353 28.79 -15.06 -13.20
N PHE A 354 28.65 -14.40 -12.05
CA PHE A 354 28.58 -12.94 -11.96
C PHE A 354 29.76 -12.33 -11.21
N ILE A 355 30.28 -11.22 -11.74
CA ILE A 355 31.35 -10.42 -11.15
C ILE A 355 30.72 -9.35 -10.24
N PRO A 356 31.13 -9.21 -8.96
CA PRO A 356 30.59 -8.17 -8.10
C PRO A 356 30.90 -6.77 -8.62
N GLU A 357 29.85 -5.99 -8.90
CA GLU A 357 29.97 -4.59 -9.25
C GLU A 357 30.31 -3.73 -8.03
N ARG A 358 31.05 -2.63 -8.26
CA ARG A 358 31.40 -1.67 -7.20
C ARG A 358 30.28 -0.65 -7.01
N ASP A 359 30.06 -0.25 -5.76
CA ASP A 359 29.03 0.74 -5.40
C ASP A 359 29.21 2.08 -6.15
N GLU A 360 30.43 2.48 -6.53
CA GLU A 360 30.65 3.69 -7.35
C GLU A 360 30.05 3.55 -8.75
N ALA A 361 30.21 2.38 -9.37
CA ALA A 361 29.68 2.11 -10.70
C ALA A 361 28.13 2.06 -10.68
N LEU A 362 27.57 1.41 -9.66
CA LEU A 362 26.12 1.34 -9.43
C LEU A 362 25.51 2.75 -9.30
N VAL A 363 26.09 3.60 -8.45
CA VAL A 363 25.62 4.97 -8.24
C VAL A 363 25.76 5.80 -9.51
N SER A 364 26.85 5.65 -10.27
CA SER A 364 27.06 6.34 -11.54
C SER A 364 25.99 5.98 -12.58
N LYS A 365 25.66 4.69 -12.71
CA LYS A 365 24.58 4.20 -13.58
C LYS A 365 23.22 4.75 -13.13
N ILE A 366 22.91 4.71 -11.84
CA ILE A 366 21.67 5.28 -11.29
C ILE A 366 21.57 6.77 -11.63
N ARG A 367 22.65 7.55 -11.43
CA ARG A 367 22.70 8.99 -11.76
C ARG A 367 22.36 9.24 -13.22
N GLN A 368 22.99 8.52 -14.15
CA GLN A 368 22.75 8.71 -15.58
C GLN A 368 21.26 8.59 -15.93
N HIS A 369 20.55 7.65 -15.30
CA HIS A 369 19.12 7.48 -15.51
C HIS A 369 18.27 8.54 -14.80
N LEU A 370 18.67 8.98 -13.60
CA LEU A 370 17.99 10.06 -12.88
C LEU A 370 18.06 11.40 -13.65
N ASP A 371 19.21 11.72 -14.24
CA ASP A 371 19.43 12.95 -15.01
C ASP A 371 18.54 13.03 -16.27
N CYS A 372 18.04 11.87 -16.74
CA CYS A 372 17.15 11.78 -17.89
C CYS A 372 15.66 11.91 -17.53
N LEU A 373 15.32 11.97 -16.24
CA LEU A 373 13.93 12.03 -15.77
C LEU A 373 13.51 13.45 -15.43
N ILE A 374 12.30 13.83 -15.84
CA ILE A 374 11.64 15.04 -15.39
C ILE A 374 11.05 14.77 -14.01
N ASP A 375 11.39 15.60 -13.02
CA ASP A 375 10.96 15.47 -11.62
C ASP A 375 11.18 14.05 -11.04
N PRO A 376 12.45 13.64 -10.84
CA PRO A 376 12.76 12.28 -10.42
C PRO A 376 12.18 11.95 -9.04
N ARG A 377 11.56 10.79 -8.93
CA ARG A 377 11.10 10.17 -7.68
C ARG A 377 11.55 8.72 -7.68
N ALA A 378 12.60 8.45 -6.91
CA ALA A 378 13.31 7.19 -6.97
C ALA A 378 13.30 6.43 -5.64
N VAL A 379 13.15 5.11 -5.73
CA VAL A 379 13.35 4.19 -4.61
C VAL A 379 14.46 3.21 -4.95
N VAL A 380 15.45 3.11 -4.07
CA VAL A 380 16.60 2.22 -4.21
C VAL A 380 16.56 1.16 -3.11
N PHE A 381 16.51 -0.12 -3.48
CA PHE A 381 16.48 -1.26 -2.55
C PHE A 381 17.88 -1.83 -2.31
N CYS A 382 18.35 -1.75 -1.07
CA CYS A 382 19.68 -2.13 -0.60
C CYS A 382 19.68 -3.40 0.26
N ARG A 383 20.87 -4.03 0.40
CA ARG A 383 21.06 -5.27 1.15
C ARG A 383 20.98 -5.16 2.68
N SER A 384 21.31 -4.01 3.24
CA SER A 384 21.35 -3.76 4.69
C SER A 384 21.13 -2.27 4.99
N THR A 385 20.86 -1.94 6.26
CA THR A 385 20.75 -0.54 6.71
C THR A 385 22.02 0.24 6.41
N ASP A 386 23.19 -0.35 6.71
CA ASP A 386 24.49 0.28 6.49
C ASP A 386 24.76 0.54 5.00
N HIS A 387 24.33 -0.39 4.13
CA HIS A 387 24.41 -0.20 2.69
C HIS A 387 23.45 0.90 2.21
N ALA A 388 22.26 1.00 2.80
CA ALA A 388 21.32 2.07 2.48
C ALA A 388 21.89 3.45 2.87
N ASP A 389 22.52 3.56 4.04
CA ASP A 389 23.22 4.78 4.47
C ASP A 389 24.39 5.13 3.55
N LEU A 390 25.20 4.14 3.16
CA LEU A 390 26.33 4.32 2.25
C LEU A 390 25.87 4.83 0.87
N ILE A 391 24.87 4.18 0.27
CA ILE A 391 24.34 4.55 -1.05
C ILE A 391 23.64 5.92 -0.99
N ALA A 392 22.88 6.22 0.06
CA ALA A 392 22.29 7.54 0.25
C ALA A 392 23.36 8.63 0.38
N GLY A 393 24.44 8.36 1.11
CA GLY A 393 25.59 9.26 1.24
C GLY A 393 26.27 9.53 -0.11
N ARG A 394 26.48 8.49 -0.91
CA ARG A 394 27.07 8.62 -2.25
C ARG A 394 26.20 9.40 -3.21
N LEU A 395 24.90 9.14 -3.25
CA LEU A 395 23.94 9.90 -4.06
C LEU A 395 23.91 11.39 -3.66
N LYS A 396 24.07 11.70 -2.36
CA LYS A 396 24.25 13.08 -1.89
C LYS A 396 25.54 13.72 -2.40
N SER A 397 26.65 12.99 -2.38
CA SER A 397 27.94 13.47 -2.91
C SER A 397 27.87 13.76 -4.41
N GLU A 398 27.01 13.05 -5.15
CA GLU A 398 26.72 13.28 -6.57
C GLU A 398 25.71 14.43 -6.81
N GLY A 399 25.24 15.11 -5.76
CA GLY A 399 24.38 16.29 -5.85
C GLY A 399 22.87 16.03 -5.73
N PHE A 400 22.43 14.80 -5.47
CA PHE A 400 21.00 14.51 -5.25
C PHE A 400 20.60 14.66 -3.78
N ALA A 401 19.40 15.17 -3.54
CA ALA A 401 18.76 15.03 -2.24
C ALA A 401 18.21 13.60 -2.05
N ALA A 402 19.01 12.76 -1.39
CA ALA A 402 18.67 11.36 -1.09
C ALA A 402 18.57 11.13 0.43
N HIS A 403 17.77 10.18 0.90
CA HIS A 403 17.75 9.77 2.31
C HIS A 403 17.64 8.25 2.47
N ALA A 404 18.40 7.71 3.43
CA ALA A 404 18.18 6.36 3.90
C ALA A 404 16.87 6.29 4.69
N PHE A 405 16.13 5.19 4.53
CA PHE A 405 14.81 4.97 5.12
C PHE A 405 14.70 3.52 5.60
N HIS A 406 14.93 3.31 6.89
CA HIS A 406 14.98 1.99 7.52
C HIS A 406 14.52 2.03 8.98
N SER A 407 14.30 0.85 9.59
CA SER A 407 13.68 0.67 10.90
C SER A 407 14.39 1.35 12.09
N ASN A 408 15.66 1.71 11.94
CA ASN A 408 16.42 2.38 13.00
C ASN A 408 16.10 3.88 13.13
N LEU A 409 15.31 4.46 12.21
CA LEU A 409 14.92 5.87 12.26
C LEU A 409 13.74 6.05 13.23
N ASP A 410 13.67 7.22 13.88
CA ASP A 410 12.51 7.55 14.69
C ASP A 410 11.30 7.88 13.81
N ARG A 411 10.11 7.79 14.42
CA ARG A 411 8.83 7.98 13.72
C ARG A 411 8.65 9.40 13.16
N PHE A 412 9.17 10.42 13.84
CA PHE A 412 9.07 11.81 13.39
C PHE A 412 9.96 12.02 12.15
N VAL A 413 11.21 11.54 12.16
CA VAL A 413 12.09 11.60 10.97
C VAL A 413 11.50 10.80 9.81
N THR A 414 10.96 9.61 10.06
CA THR A 414 10.28 8.78 9.06
C THR A 414 9.12 9.54 8.40
N THR A 415 8.26 10.16 9.21
CA THR A 415 7.11 10.96 8.73
C THR A 415 7.57 12.17 7.92
N LYS A 416 8.64 12.84 8.37
CA LYS A 416 9.23 13.98 7.66
C LYS A 416 9.79 13.55 6.30
N ILE A 417 10.60 12.50 6.24
CA ILE A 417 11.18 12.02 4.96
C ILE A 417 10.07 11.67 3.96
N LEU A 418 8.99 11.02 4.40
CA LEU A 418 7.86 10.69 3.51
C LEU A 418 7.12 11.94 3.02
N ARG A 419 6.97 12.97 3.87
CA ARG A 419 6.41 14.27 3.47
C ARG A 419 7.33 14.95 2.44
N ASP A 420 8.62 15.02 2.72
CA ASP A 420 9.60 15.70 1.88
C ASP A 420 9.74 14.97 0.52
N PHE A 421 9.59 13.63 0.51
CA PHE A 421 9.51 12.83 -0.70
C PHE A 421 8.23 13.08 -1.53
N ARG A 422 7.09 13.30 -0.87
CA ARG A 422 5.81 13.66 -1.55
C ARG A 422 5.91 14.96 -2.31
N VAL A 423 6.50 15.98 -1.70
CA VAL A 423 6.60 17.33 -2.28
C VAL A 423 7.80 17.47 -3.22
N GLY A 424 8.78 16.57 -3.13
CA GLY A 424 9.95 16.54 -4.01
C GLY A 424 11.23 17.14 -3.45
N ASP A 425 11.22 17.58 -2.20
CA ASP A 425 12.40 18.09 -1.51
C ASP A 425 13.45 16.98 -1.30
N VAL A 426 12.99 15.74 -1.12
CA VAL A 426 13.83 14.54 -1.08
C VAL A 426 13.39 13.60 -2.20
N PRO A 427 13.90 13.74 -3.43
CA PRO A 427 13.47 12.93 -4.58
C PRO A 427 13.89 11.45 -4.51
N ILE A 428 14.83 11.07 -3.62
CA ILE A 428 15.36 9.71 -3.58
C ILE A 428 15.27 9.12 -2.18
N ILE A 429 14.60 7.97 -2.06
CA ILE A 429 14.62 7.14 -0.84
C ILE A 429 15.46 5.89 -1.09
N VAL A 430 16.38 5.60 -0.18
CA VAL A 430 17.19 4.38 -0.17
C VAL A 430 16.74 3.52 1.00
N THR A 431 16.29 2.29 0.76
CA THR A 431 15.64 1.45 1.78
C THR A 431 16.11 0.01 1.71
N VAL A 432 15.75 -0.77 2.73
CA VAL A 432 15.91 -2.23 2.75
C VAL A 432 14.53 -2.87 2.56
N ASP A 433 13.72 -2.91 3.62
CA ASP A 433 12.43 -3.61 3.65
C ASP A 433 11.23 -2.76 4.09
N MET A 434 11.44 -1.55 4.63
CA MET A 434 10.33 -0.74 5.18
C MET A 434 9.29 -0.34 4.14
N LEU A 435 9.67 -0.34 2.86
CA LEU A 435 8.79 0.02 1.75
C LEU A 435 8.08 -1.17 1.10
N ASN A 436 8.28 -2.39 1.60
CA ASN A 436 7.67 -3.58 1.03
C ASN A 436 6.16 -3.63 1.33
N GLU A 437 5.79 -3.46 2.61
CA GLU A 437 4.41 -3.57 3.09
C GLU A 437 4.11 -2.44 4.08
N GLY A 438 2.92 -1.84 4.00
CA GLY A 438 2.42 -0.95 5.06
C GLY A 438 2.80 0.52 4.99
N ILE A 439 3.61 0.97 4.03
CA ILE A 439 3.92 2.40 3.84
C ILE A 439 3.47 2.84 2.45
N ASP A 440 2.54 3.80 2.44
CA ASP A 440 2.06 4.42 1.20
C ASP A 440 3.10 5.41 0.65
N ILE A 441 3.89 4.90 -0.29
CA ILE A 441 4.91 5.68 -1.00
C ILE A 441 4.20 6.41 -2.16
N PRO A 442 4.49 7.70 -2.33
CA PRO A 442 4.06 8.47 -3.50
C PRO A 442 4.51 7.82 -4.81
N ASP A 443 3.86 8.18 -5.90
CA ASP A 443 4.16 7.60 -7.20
C ASP A 443 5.63 7.82 -7.58
N VAL A 444 6.36 6.71 -7.71
CA VAL A 444 7.79 6.71 -8.10
C VAL A 444 7.91 6.50 -9.60
N ASN A 445 8.87 7.16 -10.24
CA ASN A 445 9.18 7.01 -11.67
C ASN A 445 10.51 6.28 -11.91
N LEU A 446 11.28 5.98 -10.86
CA LEU A 446 12.45 5.10 -10.91
C LEU A 446 12.48 4.12 -9.73
N ILE A 447 12.74 2.84 -10.00
CA ILE A 447 13.03 1.82 -8.99
C ILE A 447 14.39 1.21 -9.31
N ALA A 448 15.28 1.13 -8.33
CA ALA A 448 16.56 0.44 -8.47
C ALA A 448 16.68 -0.72 -7.47
N PHE A 449 17.01 -1.92 -7.96
CA PHE A 449 17.27 -3.10 -7.13
C PHE A 449 18.78 -3.34 -7.04
N LEU A 450 19.36 -3.17 -5.84
CA LEU A 450 20.78 -3.42 -5.56
C LEU A 450 21.02 -4.70 -4.74
N ARG A 451 19.98 -5.52 -4.59
CA ARG A 451 20.05 -6.79 -3.86
C ARG A 451 19.01 -7.78 -4.37
N VAL A 452 19.32 -9.07 -4.24
CA VAL A 452 18.36 -10.14 -4.55
C VAL A 452 17.17 -10.06 -3.59
N THR A 453 15.97 -9.87 -4.14
CA THR A 453 14.73 -10.09 -3.42
C THR A 453 14.32 -11.55 -3.62
N HIS A 454 14.72 -12.43 -2.69
CA HIS A 454 14.48 -13.89 -2.81
C HIS A 454 12.99 -14.26 -2.86
N SER A 455 12.11 -13.41 -2.34
CA SER A 455 10.67 -13.64 -2.42
C SER A 455 10.09 -12.96 -3.66
N ARG A 456 9.60 -13.77 -4.62
CA ARG A 456 8.86 -13.27 -5.80
C ARG A 456 7.71 -12.34 -5.42
N ARG A 457 7.05 -12.67 -4.31
CA ARG A 457 5.98 -11.84 -3.73
C ARG A 457 6.45 -10.44 -3.39
N ILE A 458 7.52 -10.32 -2.61
CA ILE A 458 8.06 -9.02 -2.20
C ILE A 458 8.50 -8.23 -3.43
N PHE A 459 9.12 -8.89 -4.40
CA PHE A 459 9.50 -8.25 -5.66
C PHE A 459 8.29 -7.66 -6.40
N VAL A 460 7.24 -8.45 -6.60
CA VAL A 460 6.02 -8.00 -7.27
C VAL A 460 5.37 -6.84 -6.53
N GLN A 461 5.35 -6.87 -5.19
CA GLN A 461 4.87 -5.76 -4.37
C GLN A 461 5.72 -4.50 -4.55
N GLN A 462 7.06 -4.63 -4.56
CA GLN A 462 8.01 -3.53 -4.76
C GLN A 462 7.83 -2.89 -6.15
N LEU A 463 7.83 -3.71 -7.21
CA LEU A 463 7.59 -3.26 -8.58
C LEU A 463 6.25 -2.52 -8.68
N GLY A 464 5.21 -3.10 -8.09
CA GLY A 464 3.86 -2.55 -8.03
C GLY A 464 3.70 -1.16 -7.41
N ARG A 465 4.66 -0.71 -6.58
CA ARG A 465 4.68 0.68 -6.07
C ARG A 465 4.97 1.68 -7.19
N GLY A 466 5.80 1.30 -8.16
CA GLY A 466 6.11 2.10 -9.35
C GLY A 466 5.04 2.06 -10.42
N LEU A 467 4.16 1.06 -10.43
CA LEU A 467 3.18 0.85 -11.50
C LEU A 467 1.92 1.73 -11.38
N ARG A 468 1.75 2.47 -10.28
CA ARG A 468 0.61 3.38 -10.11
C ARG A 468 0.69 4.52 -11.12
N LEU A 469 -0.44 4.82 -11.78
CA LEU A 469 -0.55 5.95 -12.71
C LEU A 469 -0.62 7.28 -11.95
N SER A 470 0.08 8.29 -12.44
CA SER A 470 -0.03 9.67 -11.96
C SER A 470 -0.14 10.64 -13.14
N PRO A 471 -0.71 11.85 -12.98
CA PRO A 471 -0.82 12.81 -14.09
C PRO A 471 0.51 13.15 -14.76
N ALA A 472 1.61 13.11 -13.99
CA ALA A 472 2.96 13.38 -14.46
C ALA A 472 3.72 12.13 -14.93
N LYS A 473 3.15 10.92 -14.77
CA LYS A 473 3.86 9.65 -14.99
C LYS A 473 3.02 8.63 -15.76
N THR A 474 3.49 8.30 -16.95
CA THR A 474 2.96 7.21 -17.78
C THR A 474 3.86 5.97 -17.80
N GLU A 475 5.12 6.10 -17.38
CA GLU A 475 6.15 5.06 -17.38
C GLU A 475 6.95 5.07 -16.06
N VAL A 476 7.34 3.90 -15.57
CA VAL A 476 8.35 3.74 -14.52
C VAL A 476 9.58 3.04 -15.10
N ARG A 477 10.76 3.58 -14.79
CA ARG A 477 12.04 2.93 -15.13
C ARG A 477 12.47 2.01 -14.00
N VAL A 478 12.81 0.77 -14.32
CA VAL A 478 13.32 -0.20 -13.34
C VAL A 478 14.76 -0.55 -13.72
N LEU A 479 15.69 -0.30 -12.80
CA LEU A 479 17.10 -0.66 -12.93
C LEU A 479 17.38 -1.84 -12.02
N ASP A 480 17.64 -3.00 -12.61
CA ASP A 480 17.87 -4.21 -11.86
C ASP A 480 19.33 -4.63 -11.95
N PHE A 481 20.09 -4.33 -10.90
CA PHE A 481 21.51 -4.68 -10.78
C PHE A 481 21.71 -6.06 -10.15
N VAL A 482 20.63 -6.83 -10.00
CA VAL A 482 20.67 -8.12 -9.34
C VAL A 482 21.14 -9.19 -10.31
N SER A 483 22.38 -9.59 -10.14
CA SER A 483 22.96 -10.72 -10.86
C SER A 483 22.59 -12.04 -10.19
N ASP A 484 21.36 -12.52 -10.45
CA ASP A 484 20.83 -13.79 -9.92
C ASP A 484 20.00 -14.53 -10.96
N VAL A 485 20.24 -15.83 -11.12
CA VAL A 485 19.58 -16.63 -12.16
C VAL A 485 18.07 -16.76 -11.96
N ARG A 486 17.58 -16.87 -10.71
CA ARG A 486 16.12 -16.90 -10.44
C ARG A 486 15.49 -15.55 -10.73
N ARG A 487 16.22 -14.47 -10.49
CA ARG A 487 15.75 -13.12 -10.81
C ARG A 487 15.57 -12.92 -12.31
N ILE A 488 16.54 -13.40 -13.10
CA ILE A 488 16.50 -13.36 -14.55
C ILE A 488 15.35 -14.22 -15.09
N ALA A 489 15.16 -15.43 -14.52
CA ALA A 489 14.03 -16.30 -14.80
C ALA A 489 12.67 -15.57 -14.56
N ALA A 490 12.48 -14.98 -13.38
CA ALA A 490 11.28 -14.23 -13.01
C ALA A 490 10.96 -13.08 -13.98
N ALA A 491 11.99 -12.34 -14.40
CA ALA A 491 11.84 -11.23 -15.32
C ALA A 491 11.45 -11.71 -16.74
N LYS A 492 12.00 -12.84 -17.20
CA LYS A 492 11.62 -13.47 -18.46
C LYS A 492 10.21 -14.08 -18.42
N GLY A 493 9.75 -14.56 -17.27
CA GLY A 493 8.37 -14.99 -17.08
C GLY A 493 7.35 -13.87 -17.41
N LEU A 494 7.68 -12.61 -17.08
CA LEU A 494 6.86 -11.45 -17.44
C LEU A 494 6.80 -11.22 -18.95
N ASN A 495 7.91 -11.38 -19.68
CA ASN A 495 7.93 -11.25 -21.15
C ASN A 495 7.01 -12.28 -21.81
N ARG A 496 7.08 -13.55 -21.39
CA ARG A 496 6.24 -14.63 -21.96
C ARG A 496 4.74 -14.36 -21.76
N GLU A 497 4.36 -13.88 -20.57
CA GLU A 497 2.97 -13.47 -20.30
C GLU A 497 2.55 -12.31 -21.22
N GLY A 498 3.43 -11.31 -21.40
CA GLY A 498 3.22 -10.19 -22.32
C GLY A 498 3.00 -10.62 -23.77
N GLU A 499 3.90 -11.44 -24.30
CA GLU A 499 3.87 -12.00 -25.66
C GLU A 499 2.61 -12.85 -25.89
N SER A 500 2.28 -13.75 -24.96
CA SER A 500 1.09 -14.61 -25.06
C SER A 500 -0.20 -13.81 -25.09
N MET A 501 -0.28 -12.69 -24.36
CA MET A 501 -1.47 -11.83 -24.38
C MET A 501 -1.55 -10.98 -25.65
N ALA A 502 -0.42 -10.46 -26.14
CA ALA A 502 -0.37 -9.72 -27.40
C ALA A 502 -0.81 -10.57 -28.61
N ALA A 503 -0.44 -11.86 -28.63
CA ALA A 503 -0.83 -12.79 -29.69
C ALA A 503 -2.35 -13.09 -29.72
N ASN A 504 -3.07 -12.88 -28.61
CA ASN A 504 -4.48 -13.23 -28.47
C ASN A 504 -5.44 -12.03 -28.54
N GLN A 505 -4.96 -10.81 -28.78
CA GLN A 505 -5.79 -9.60 -28.82
C GLN A 505 -6.07 -9.11 -30.26
N PRO A 506 -7.29 -8.60 -30.54
CA PRO A 506 -7.59 -7.98 -31.83
C PRO A 506 -6.87 -6.63 -31.99
N GLU A 507 -6.43 -6.31 -33.23
CA GLU A 507 -5.57 -5.16 -33.61
C GLU A 507 -6.01 -3.77 -33.12
N TRP A 508 -7.23 -3.60 -32.63
CA TRP A 508 -7.78 -2.30 -32.19
C TRP A 508 -7.64 -2.00 -30.69
N GLN A 509 -7.02 -2.88 -29.90
CA GLN A 509 -6.70 -2.59 -28.49
C GLN A 509 -5.33 -1.90 -28.37
N ILE A 510 -5.25 -0.86 -27.53
CA ILE A 510 -4.01 -0.08 -27.31
C ILE A 510 -3.01 -0.96 -26.55
N LEU A 511 -2.11 -1.61 -27.27
CA LEU A 511 -0.96 -2.29 -26.67
C LEU A 511 0.10 -1.26 -26.28
N ARG A 512 0.43 -1.17 -24.99
CA ARG A 512 1.55 -0.32 -24.53
C ARG A 512 2.93 -0.88 -24.88
N TYR A 513 3.01 -2.10 -25.40
CA TYR A 513 4.26 -2.77 -25.85
C TYR A 513 3.99 -3.52 -27.17
N PRO A 514 4.26 -2.90 -28.33
CA PRO A 514 4.01 -3.52 -29.63
C PRO A 514 4.91 -4.73 -29.92
N ASP A 515 6.07 -4.81 -29.30
CA ASP A 515 7.07 -5.89 -29.42
C ASP A 515 6.86 -7.01 -28.38
N GLY A 516 5.93 -6.84 -27.43
CA GLY A 516 5.62 -7.83 -26.39
C GLY A 516 6.65 -7.93 -25.25
N GLN A 517 7.80 -7.25 -25.36
CA GLN A 517 8.88 -7.34 -24.37
C GLN A 517 8.72 -6.30 -23.25
N ILE A 518 8.63 -6.78 -22.02
CA ILE A 518 8.52 -5.96 -20.80
C ILE A 518 9.90 -5.69 -20.21
N VAL A 519 10.82 -6.65 -20.35
CA VAL A 519 12.16 -6.64 -19.78
C VAL A 519 13.22 -6.68 -20.86
N LYS A 520 14.12 -5.70 -20.80
CA LYS A 520 15.27 -5.50 -21.69
C LYS A 520 16.57 -5.81 -20.95
N PHE A 521 17.52 -6.43 -21.65
CA PHE A 521 18.87 -6.68 -21.16
C PHE A 521 19.84 -5.64 -21.73
N GLU A 522 20.92 -5.34 -21.00
CA GLU A 522 21.93 -4.37 -21.43
C GLU A 522 22.77 -4.86 -22.63
N SER A 523 22.85 -6.18 -22.87
CA SER A 523 23.53 -6.77 -24.03
C SER A 523 22.75 -7.92 -24.67
N ASP A 524 22.78 -7.98 -26.00
CA ASP A 524 22.15 -9.05 -26.79
C ASP A 524 22.80 -10.42 -26.52
N GLU A 525 24.09 -10.46 -26.20
CA GLU A 525 24.84 -11.68 -25.84
C GLU A 525 24.35 -12.28 -24.51
N SER A 526 23.97 -11.44 -23.54
CA SER A 526 23.39 -11.93 -22.29
C SER A 526 21.97 -12.47 -22.50
N LEU A 527 21.17 -11.79 -23.33
CA LEU A 527 19.82 -12.22 -23.66
C LEU A 527 19.84 -13.61 -24.33
N SER A 528 20.66 -13.79 -25.37
CA SER A 528 20.77 -15.06 -26.09
C SER A 528 21.22 -16.21 -25.18
N PHE A 529 22.21 -15.97 -24.31
CA PHE A 529 22.67 -16.94 -23.33
C PHE A 529 21.54 -17.40 -22.39
N PHE A 530 20.77 -16.47 -21.82
CA PHE A 530 19.68 -16.83 -20.92
C PHE A 530 18.45 -17.38 -21.65
N ASP A 531 18.23 -17.07 -22.92
CA ASP A 531 17.20 -17.68 -23.79
C ASP A 531 17.44 -19.16 -24.01
N GLU A 532 18.67 -19.54 -24.31
CA GLU A 532 19.04 -20.94 -24.50
C GLU A 532 19.13 -21.70 -23.17
N TYR A 533 19.69 -21.06 -22.13
CA TYR A 533 20.02 -21.73 -20.87
C TYR A 533 18.85 -21.89 -19.89
N LEU A 534 17.87 -20.97 -19.91
CA LEU A 534 16.73 -20.98 -18.98
C LEU A 534 15.44 -21.45 -19.64
N GLY A 535 15.49 -22.26 -20.70
CA GLY A 535 14.33 -22.69 -21.49
C GLY A 535 13.08 -23.07 -20.65
N ASP A 536 13.28 -23.78 -19.53
CA ASP A 536 12.24 -24.20 -18.58
C ASP A 536 12.23 -23.37 -17.28
N ILE A 537 11.98 -22.07 -17.42
CA ILE A 537 11.91 -21.04 -16.36
C ILE A 537 11.04 -21.43 -15.15
N ALA A 538 9.93 -22.14 -15.37
CA ALA A 538 8.91 -22.38 -14.35
C ALA A 538 9.42 -23.20 -13.16
N GLU A 539 10.30 -24.19 -13.39
CA GLU A 539 10.87 -25.01 -12.32
C GLU A 539 11.97 -24.28 -11.53
N LEU A 540 12.58 -23.25 -12.13
CA LEU A 540 13.72 -22.53 -11.55
C LEU A 540 13.32 -21.40 -10.61
N GLU A 541 12.17 -20.77 -10.87
CA GLU A 541 11.62 -19.72 -10.00
C GLU A 541 11.24 -20.26 -8.60
N GLU A 542 10.80 -21.52 -8.52
CA GLU A 542 10.35 -22.18 -7.27
C GLU A 542 11.37 -23.21 -6.73
N GLY A 543 12.44 -23.50 -7.47
CA GLY A 543 13.42 -24.53 -7.12
C GLY A 543 14.30 -24.19 -5.93
N SER A 544 14.63 -25.19 -5.10
CA SER A 544 15.56 -25.07 -3.95
C SER A 544 17.00 -24.69 -4.35
N ASP A 545 17.81 -24.16 -3.42
CA ASP A 545 19.23 -23.84 -3.69
C ASP A 545 20.08 -25.07 -4.07
N SER A 546 19.59 -26.28 -3.77
CA SER A 546 20.17 -27.56 -4.16
C SER A 546 19.83 -28.03 -5.57
N SER A 547 18.92 -27.34 -6.28
CA SER A 547 18.57 -27.70 -7.65
C SER A 547 19.78 -27.55 -8.58
N GLN A 548 20.04 -28.59 -9.37
CA GLN A 548 21.17 -28.65 -10.29
C GLN A 548 20.75 -28.22 -11.70
N LEU A 549 21.48 -27.26 -12.27
CA LEU A 549 21.30 -26.79 -13.64
C LEU A 549 22.36 -27.41 -14.57
N LYS A 550 22.02 -27.69 -15.83
CA LYS A 550 22.95 -28.20 -16.85
C LYS A 550 23.23 -27.12 -17.90
N PHE A 551 24.51 -26.84 -18.16
CA PHE A 551 24.96 -25.86 -19.16
C PHE A 551 24.67 -26.28 -20.61
N PRO A 552 24.50 -25.31 -21.55
CA PRO A 552 24.31 -25.60 -22.98
C PRO A 552 25.55 -26.28 -23.59
N THR A 553 25.35 -27.05 -24.65
CA THR A 553 26.43 -27.74 -25.38
C THR A 553 27.02 -26.87 -26.48
N ASN A 554 28.33 -27.04 -26.70
CA ASN A 554 29.29 -26.26 -27.51
C ASN A 554 28.94 -25.79 -28.94
N GLU A 555 27.76 -26.03 -29.49
CA GLU A 555 27.55 -25.79 -30.93
C GLU A 555 27.31 -24.32 -31.33
N GLN A 556 27.13 -23.38 -30.39
CA GLN A 556 26.72 -21.99 -30.73
C GLN A 556 27.35 -20.83 -29.91
N PHE A 557 28.37 -21.05 -29.06
CA PHE A 557 29.08 -19.99 -28.31
C PHE A 557 30.57 -19.88 -28.65
#